data_AF-A0A8X7NSV3-F1
#
_entry.id   AF-A0A8X7NSV3-F1
#
_cell.length_a   1.000
_cell.length_b   1.000
_cell.length_c   1.000
_cell.angle_alpha   90.00
_cell.angle_beta   90.00
_cell.angle_gamma   90.00
#
_symmetry.space_group_name_H-M   'P 1'
#
loop_
_entity.id
_entity.type
_entity.pdbx_description
1 polymer ?
#
loop_
_entity_poly.entity_id
_entity_poly.type
_entity_poly.pdbx_seq_one_letter_code
_entity_poly.pdbx_strand_id
1 'polypeptide(L)'
;MNGMWMTEECKRSFMEMKWKKVHRYIVFKIEEKSKKVTVDKVGAAGETYHDLAASLPEDDCRYAVFDFDYVTVDNCRMSKLFFITWSVF
;
A
#
# COMPACT_ATOMS: atom_id res chain seq x y z
N MET A 1 5.03 -2.89 -27.43
CA MET A 1 4.23 -2.54 -26.25
C MET A 1 5.18 -2.16 -25.12
N ASN A 2 5.16 -0.91 -24.66
CA ASN A 2 5.97 -0.45 -23.53
C ASN A 2 5.17 -0.71 -22.23
N GLY A 3 5.27 -1.91 -21.66
CA GLY A 3 4.61 -2.27 -20.42
C GLY A 3 5.36 -1.79 -19.17
N MET A 4 4.62 -1.62 -18.07
CA MET A 4 5.16 -1.44 -16.72
C MET A 4 5.32 -2.79 -16.03
N TRP A 5 6.45 -3.02 -15.37
CA TRP A 5 6.75 -4.29 -14.71
C TRP A 5 6.69 -4.15 -13.19
N MET A 6 5.94 -5.01 -12.51
CA MET A 6 5.92 -5.02 -11.06
C MET A 6 6.99 -5.96 -10.51
N THR A 7 7.76 -5.52 -9.53
CA THR A 7 8.79 -6.39 -8.92
C THR A 7 8.16 -7.52 -8.12
N GLU A 8 8.91 -8.61 -7.95
CA GLU A 8 8.48 -9.74 -7.11
C GLU A 8 8.30 -9.35 -5.65
N GLU A 9 9.04 -8.33 -5.18
CA GLU A 9 8.87 -7.75 -3.86
C GLU A 9 7.48 -7.15 -3.66
N CYS A 10 6.96 -6.41 -4.65
CA CYS A 10 5.60 -5.86 -4.57
C CYS A 10 4.55 -6.97 -4.41
N LYS A 11 4.67 -8.06 -5.17
CA LYS A 11 3.78 -9.23 -5.06
C LYS A 11 3.89 -9.88 -3.69
N ARG A 12 5.12 -10.10 -3.22
CA ARG A 12 5.39 -10.73 -1.91
C ARG A 12 4.79 -9.90 -0.78
N SER A 13 5.10 -8.60 -0.70
CA SER A 13 4.59 -7.72 0.35
C SER A 13 3.06 -7.67 0.36
N PHE A 14 2.43 -7.57 -0.82
CA PHE A 14 0.96 -7.58 -0.92
C PHE A 14 0.36 -8.92 -0.46
N MET A 15 0.96 -10.05 -0.81
CA MET A 15 0.49 -11.36 -0.35
C MET A 15 0.66 -11.54 1.15
N GLU A 16 1.75 -11.03 1.74
CA GLU A 16 1.96 -11.04 3.19
C GLU A 16 0.93 -10.17 3.92
N MET A 17 0.63 -8.98 3.41
CA MET A 17 -0.47 -8.17 3.92
C MET A 17 -1.80 -8.92 3.84
N LYS A 18 -2.17 -9.40 2.65
CA LYS A 18 -3.50 -9.99 2.41
C LYS A 18 -3.74 -11.25 3.23
N TRP A 19 -2.75 -12.13 3.33
CA TRP A 19 -2.92 -13.46 3.93
C TRP A 19 -2.39 -13.55 5.36
N LYS A 20 -1.25 -12.92 5.65
CA LYS A 20 -0.65 -12.98 6.99
C LYS A 20 -1.05 -11.80 7.88
N LYS A 21 -1.63 -10.73 7.31
CA LYS A 21 -2.07 -9.54 8.04
C LYS A 21 -0.95 -8.88 8.86
N VAL A 22 0.29 -8.95 8.36
CA VAL A 22 1.49 -8.45 9.04
C VAL A 22 1.84 -6.99 8.70
N HIS A 23 1.22 -6.44 7.66
CA HIS A 23 1.47 -5.09 7.18
C HIS A 23 0.17 -4.29 7.16
N ARG A 24 0.18 -3.07 7.69
CA ARG A 24 -1.00 -2.19 7.69
C ARG A 24 -1.19 -1.51 6.35
N TYR A 25 -0.10 -1.09 5.72
CA TYR A 25 -0.11 -0.50 4.39
C TYR A 25 1.15 -0.85 3.61
N ILE A 26 1.07 -0.73 2.29
CA ILE A 26 2.23 -0.79 1.39
C ILE A 26 2.11 0.40 0.46
N VAL A 27 3.18 1.18 0.36
CA VAL A 27 3.34 2.25 -0.62
C VAL A 27 4.22 1.74 -1.75
N PHE A 28 3.77 1.98 -2.98
CA PHE A 28 4.48 1.66 -4.21
C PHE A 28 4.84 2.94 -4.95
N LYS A 29 5.99 2.92 -5.59
CA LYS A 29 6.43 3.98 -6.50
C LYS A 29 6.63 3.44 -7.91
N ILE A 30 6.50 4.34 -8.88
CA ILE A 30 6.86 4.07 -10.26
C ILE A 30 8.27 4.61 -10.50
N GLU A 31 9.17 3.73 -10.92
CA GLU A 31 10.46 4.12 -11.46
C GLU A 31 10.35 4.25 -12.98
N GLU A 32 10.22 5.48 -13.46
CA GLU A 32 9.95 5.76 -14.87
C GLU A 32 11.10 5.32 -15.79
N LYS A 33 12.35 5.52 -15.36
CA LYS A 33 13.55 5.12 -16.12
C LYS A 33 13.61 3.62 -16.35
N SER A 34 13.29 2.84 -15.33
CA SER A 34 13.35 1.37 -15.38
C SER A 34 12.01 0.75 -15.80
N LYS A 35 10.94 1.56 -15.93
CA LYS A 35 9.55 1.16 -16.16
C LYS A 35 9.10 0.08 -15.17
N LYS A 36 9.44 0.25 -13.89
CA LYS A 36 9.12 -0.69 -12.83
C LYS A 36 8.26 -0.08 -11.74
N VAL A 37 7.38 -0.89 -11.17
CA VAL A 37 6.70 -0.59 -9.91
C VAL A 37 7.46 -1.29 -8.80
N THR A 38 8.00 -0.52 -7.87
CA THR A 38 8.78 -0.98 -6.71
C THR A 38 8.08 -0.62 -5.41
N VAL A 39 8.45 -1.32 -4.33
CA VAL A 39 7.98 -0.96 -2.98
C VAL A 39 8.74 0.28 -2.53
N ASP A 40 8.00 1.27 -2.06
CA ASP A 40 8.57 2.47 -1.46
C ASP A 40 8.59 2.38 0.07
N LYS A 41 7.49 1.88 0.65
CA LYS A 41 7.38 1.64 2.10
C LYS A 41 6.47 0.47 2.41
N VAL A 42 6.79 -0.28 3.47
CA VAL A 42 5.89 -1.27 4.08
C VAL A 42 5.64 -0.85 5.52
N GLY A 43 4.39 -0.55 5.86
CA GLY A 43 3.99 -0.19 7.21
C GLY A 43 3.70 -1.43 8.05
N ALA A 44 4.22 -1.48 9.28
CA ALA A 44 3.98 -2.59 10.20
C ALA A 44 2.50 -2.69 10.62
N ALA A 45 2.06 -3.87 11.10
CA ALA A 45 0.66 -4.10 11.51
C ALA A 45 0.10 -3.10 12.56
N GLY A 46 0.99 -2.54 13.39
CA GLY A 46 0.63 -1.56 14.44
C GLY A 46 0.61 -0.11 13.98
N GLU A 47 1.02 0.18 12.74
CA GLU A 47 0.93 1.54 12.19
C GLU A 47 -0.52 1.92 11.87
N THR A 48 -0.74 3.22 11.69
CA THR A 48 -2.05 3.84 11.54
C THR A 48 -2.23 4.47 10.15
N TYR A 49 -3.44 4.97 9.88
CA TYR A 49 -3.69 5.79 8.69
C TYR A 49 -2.82 7.06 8.64
N HIS A 50 -2.52 7.67 9.79
CA HIS A 50 -1.66 8.86 9.83
C HIS A 50 -0.22 8.53 9.40
N ASP A 51 0.29 7.34 9.76
CA ASP A 51 1.62 6.89 9.34
C ASP A 51 1.70 6.63 7.83
N LEU A 52 0.61 6.11 7.25
CA LEU A 52 0.45 6.01 5.80
C LEU A 52 0.45 7.41 5.17
N ALA A 53 -0.38 8.33 5.66
CA ALA A 53 -0.48 9.69 5.12
C ALA A 53 0.88 10.41 5.16
N ALA A 54 1.62 10.27 6.26
CA ALA A 54 2.98 10.83 6.40
C ALA A 54 4.02 10.20 5.47
N SER A 55 3.72 9.04 4.86
CA SER A 55 4.59 8.39 3.86
C SER A 55 4.28 8.76 2.42
N LEU A 56 3.22 9.54 2.18
CA LEU A 56 2.84 10.02 0.85
C LEU A 56 3.48 11.40 0.61
N PRO A 57 4.30 11.56 -0.45
CA PRO A 57 4.99 12.81 -0.72
C PRO A 57 4.06 13.87 -1.33
N GLU A 58 4.33 15.15 -1.08
CA GLU A 58 3.54 16.27 -1.63
C GLU A 58 3.93 16.64 -3.07
N ASP A 59 5.07 16.16 -3.55
CA ASP A 59 5.68 16.52 -4.83
C ASP A 59 5.75 15.37 -5.84
N ASP A 60 5.26 14.18 -5.48
CA ASP A 60 5.34 12.99 -6.34
C ASP A 60 4.13 12.06 -6.15
N CYS A 61 3.81 11.28 -7.18
CA CYS A 61 2.67 10.36 -7.16
C CYS A 61 3.03 9.00 -6.55
N ARG A 62 2.08 8.36 -5.86
CA ARG A 62 2.25 7.02 -5.28
C ARG A 62 1.02 6.17 -5.47
N TYR A 63 1.21 4.85 -5.49
CA TYR A 63 0.11 3.93 -5.21
C TYR A 63 0.25 3.41 -3.80
N ALA A 64 -0.86 3.14 -3.12
CA ALA A 64 -0.83 2.48 -1.83
C ALA A 64 -1.93 1.43 -1.71
N VAL A 65 -1.68 0.40 -0.91
CA VAL A 65 -2.73 -0.48 -0.39
C VAL A 65 -2.78 -0.30 1.12
N PHE A 66 -3.97 -0.10 1.66
CA PHE A 66 -4.21 0.03 3.10
C PHE A 66 -5.22 -1.00 3.57
N ASP A 67 -4.88 -1.75 4.62
CA ASP A 67 -5.78 -2.70 5.27
C ASP A 67 -6.52 -2.01 6.43
N PHE A 68 -7.70 -1.48 6.12
CA PHE A 68 -8.53 -0.77 7.07
C PHE A 68 -9.34 -1.77 7.90
N ASP A 69 -9.01 -1.89 9.18
CA ASP A 69 -9.78 -2.66 10.15
C ASP A 69 -10.84 -1.80 10.84
N TYR A 70 -11.99 -2.41 11.09
CA TYR A 70 -13.10 -1.78 11.78
C TYR A 70 -13.88 -2.83 12.56
N VAL A 71 -14.61 -2.37 13.57
CA VAL A 71 -15.50 -3.22 14.38
C VAL A 71 -16.93 -2.89 13.97
N THR A 72 -17.71 -3.92 13.64
CA THR A 72 -19.14 -3.75 13.33
C THR A 72 -19.96 -3.59 14.60
N VAL A 73 -21.24 -3.21 14.44
CA VAL A 73 -22.21 -3.11 15.55
C VAL A 73 -22.34 -4.41 16.34
N ASP A 74 -22.13 -5.56 15.69
CA ASP A 74 -22.17 -6.89 16.30
C ASP A 74 -20.85 -7.27 17.00
N ASN A 75 -19.94 -6.32 17.19
CA ASN A 75 -18.60 -6.51 17.76
C ASN A 75 -17.71 -7.48 16.96
N CYS A 76 -17.98 -7.63 15.66
CA CYS A 76 -17.15 -8.42 14.75
C CYS A 76 -16.03 -7.56 14.18
N ARG A 77 -14.78 -8.02 14.28
CA ARG A 77 -13.64 -7.39 13.59
C ARG A 77 -13.66 -7.74 12.12
N MET A 78 -13.70 -6.72 11.28
CA MET A 78 -13.67 -6.82 9.83
C MET A 78 -12.52 -6.00 9.28
N SER A 79 -12.08 -6.32 8.07
CA SER A 79 -11.06 -5.55 7.37
C SER A 79 -11.41 -5.37 5.90
N LYS A 80 -11.08 -4.22 5.32
CA LYS A 80 -11.19 -3.97 3.88
C LYS A 80 -9.86 -3.43 3.35
N LEU A 81 -9.41 -4.00 2.24
CA LEU A 81 -8.27 -3.48 1.50
C LEU A 81 -8.73 -2.31 0.63
N PHE A 82 -8.11 -1.15 0.82
CA PHE A 82 -8.27 0.02 -0.04
C PHE A 82 -7.05 0.14 -0.94
N PHE A 83 -7.27 0.21 -2.25
CA PHE A 83 -6.25 0.61 -3.21
C PHE A 83 -6.37 2.12 -3.44
N ILE A 84 -5.28 2.84 -3.22
CA ILE A 84 -5.22 4.30 -3.19
C ILE A 84 -4.30 4.76 -4.32
N THR A 85 -4.79 5.70 -5.11
CA THR A 85 -4.00 6.43 -6.10
C THR A 85 -3.72 7.82 -5.54
N TRP A 86 -2.51 8.05 -5.06
CA TRP A 86 -2.08 9.35 -4.55
C TRP A 86 -1.52 10.18 -5.70
N SER A 87 -2.20 11.29 -6.00
CA SER A 87 -1.84 12.22 -7.07
C SER A 87 -1.80 13.62 -6.48
N VAL A 88 -0.70 14.30 -6.71
CA VAL A 88 -0.50 15.71 -6.34
C VAL A 88 -0.79 16.55 -7.60
N PHE A 89 -1.61 17.59 -7.44
CA PHE A 89 -2.05 18.49 -8.53
C PHE A 89 -1.65 19.93 -8.21
#